data_AF-A0A376UCD2-F1
#
_entry.id   AF-A0A376UCD2-F1
#
_cell.length_a   1.000
_cell.length_b   1.000
_cell.length_c   1.000
_cell.angle_alpha   90.00
_cell.angle_beta   90.00
_cell.angle_gamma   90.00
#
_symmetry.space_group_name_H-M   'P 1'
#
loop_
_entity.id
_entity.type
_entity.pdbx_description
1 polymer ?
#
loop_
_entity_poly.entity_id
_entity_poly.type
_entity_poly.pdbx_seq_one_letter_code
_entity_poly.pdbx_strand_id
1 'polypeptide(L)'
;MKKKTIFQCVILFFSILNIHVGMAGPEQVSMHIYGNVVDQGCDVATKSALQNIHIGDFNISDFQAANTVSTAADLNIDITGCAAGITGADVLLAARLTPLRRHCSN
;
A
#
# COMPACT_ATOMS: atom_id res chain seq x y z
N MET A 1 23.15 32.04 -76.00
CA MET A 1 23.77 31.12 -75.01
C MET A 1 23.33 31.33 -73.54
N LYS A 2 22.55 32.37 -73.18
CA LYS A 2 22.16 32.65 -71.78
C LYS A 2 21.02 31.79 -71.18
N LYS A 3 20.18 31.16 -72.02
CA LYS A 3 18.98 30.42 -71.57
C LYS A 3 19.30 29.04 -70.95
N LYS A 4 20.37 28.37 -71.41
CA LYS A 4 20.81 27.06 -70.88
C LYS A 4 21.42 27.18 -69.48
N THR A 5 22.16 28.25 -69.20
CA THR A 5 22.80 28.49 -67.88
C THR A 5 21.77 28.78 -66.79
N ILE A 6 20.69 29.49 -67.11
CA ILE A 6 19.60 29.79 -66.17
C ILE A 6 18.82 28.52 -65.82
N PHE A 7 18.51 27.69 -66.82
CA PHE A 7 17.81 26.41 -66.60
C PHE A 7 18.64 25.43 -65.76
N GLN A 8 19.96 25.39 -65.99
CA GLN A 8 20.88 24.55 -65.23
C GLN A 8 21.01 25.00 -63.76
N CYS A 9 21.02 26.31 -63.48
CA CYS A 9 21.02 26.82 -62.11
C CYS A 9 19.71 26.54 -61.37
N VAL A 10 18.55 26.61 -62.06
CA VAL A 10 17.23 26.33 -61.45
C VAL A 10 17.10 24.85 -61.08
N ILE A 11 17.57 23.94 -61.94
CA ILE A 11 17.58 22.50 -61.63
C ILE A 11 18.50 22.21 -60.44
N LEU A 12 19.71 22.81 -60.42
CA LEU A 12 20.62 22.64 -59.29
C LEU A 12 19.98 23.10 -57.99
N PHE A 13 19.35 24.28 -57.97
CA PHE A 13 18.70 24.87 -56.79
C PHE A 13 17.56 23.99 -56.25
N PHE A 14 16.77 23.37 -57.14
CA PHE A 14 15.71 22.44 -56.77
C PHE A 14 16.27 21.14 -56.16
N SER A 15 17.43 20.67 -56.61
CA SER A 15 18.08 19.49 -56.04
C SER A 15 18.64 19.74 -54.62
N ILE A 16 19.10 20.96 -54.32
CA ILE A 16 19.59 21.32 -52.98
C ILE A 16 18.43 21.53 -51.98
N LEU A 17 17.26 21.96 -52.46
CA LEU A 17 16.08 22.17 -51.61
C LEU A 17 15.42 20.87 -51.10
N ASN A 18 15.72 19.72 -51.71
CA ASN A 18 15.16 18.42 -51.33
C ASN A 18 16.04 17.62 -50.35
N ILE A 19 17.23 18.13 -50.04
CA ILE A 19 18.05 17.61 -48.95
C ILE A 19 17.73 18.52 -47.77
N HIS A 20 17.06 18.00 -46.73
CA HIS A 20 16.74 18.58 -45.42
C HIS A 20 15.24 18.59 -45.07
N VAL A 21 14.67 17.41 -44.88
CA VAL A 21 13.87 17.10 -43.67
C VAL A 21 14.16 15.63 -43.37
N GLY A 22 15.16 15.35 -42.54
CA GLY A 22 14.90 15.06 -41.14
C GLY A 22 14.66 13.56 -40.99
N MET A 23 15.74 12.80 -40.79
CA MET A 23 15.63 11.45 -40.27
C MET A 23 14.94 11.54 -38.90
N ALA A 24 13.65 11.26 -38.85
CA ALA A 24 12.99 10.96 -37.59
C ALA A 24 13.54 9.60 -37.13
N GLY A 25 14.61 9.63 -36.33
CA GLY A 25 14.95 8.49 -35.48
C GLY A 25 13.77 8.16 -34.57
N PRO A 26 13.74 6.98 -33.91
CA PRO A 26 12.65 6.66 -32.99
C PRO A 26 12.63 7.71 -31.89
N GLU A 27 11.73 8.68 -32.00
CA GLU A 27 11.50 9.66 -30.96
C GLU A 27 11.04 8.87 -29.74
N GLN A 28 11.92 8.75 -28.75
CA GLN A 28 11.55 8.17 -27.48
C GLN A 28 10.52 9.12 -26.86
N VAL A 29 9.26 8.74 -26.98
CA VAL A 29 8.14 9.41 -26.32
C VAL A 29 8.37 9.28 -24.82
N SER A 30 8.82 10.36 -24.19
CA SER A 30 9.06 10.41 -22.75
C SER A 30 7.73 10.33 -22.01
N MET A 31 7.39 9.14 -21.52
CA MET A 31 6.19 8.95 -20.72
C MET A 31 6.49 9.30 -19.26
N HIS A 32 5.99 10.46 -18.82
CA HIS A 32 6.00 10.84 -17.42
C HIS A 32 4.66 10.47 -16.78
N ILE A 33 4.63 9.38 -16.01
CA ILE A 33 3.45 8.98 -15.25
C ILE A 33 3.47 9.74 -13.93
N TYR A 34 2.49 10.63 -13.76
CA TYR A 34 2.23 11.31 -12.50
C TYR A 34 1.04 10.63 -11.83
N GLY A 35 1.24 10.14 -10.61
CA GLY A 35 0.19 9.56 -9.79
C GLY A 35 0.42 9.94 -8.33
N ASN A 36 -0.66 10.17 -7.59
CA ASN A 36 -0.58 10.33 -6.15
C ASN A 36 -0.43 8.95 -5.50
N VAL A 37 0.62 8.75 -4.70
CA VAL A 37 0.71 7.56 -3.85
C VAL A 37 -0.18 7.82 -2.64
N VAL A 38 -1.37 7.22 -2.66
CA VAL A 38 -2.30 7.23 -1.53
C VAL A 38 -1.97 6.08 -0.61
N ASP A 39 -1.55 6.37 0.62
CA ASP A 39 -1.51 5.39 1.70
C ASP A 39 -2.97 5.14 2.14
N GLN A 40 -3.56 4.07 1.62
CA GLN A 40 -4.96 3.74 1.85
C GLN A 40 -5.03 2.79 3.05
N GLY A 41 -5.26 3.35 4.24
CA GLY A 41 -5.39 2.60 5.49
C GLY A 41 -6.73 2.84 6.18
N CYS A 42 -6.85 2.26 7.37
CA CYS A 42 -7.88 2.61 8.35
C CYS A 42 -7.21 3.08 9.64
N ASP A 43 -7.90 3.91 10.41
CA ASP A 43 -7.45 4.38 11.70
C ASP A 43 -8.01 3.49 12.82
N VAL A 44 -7.16 3.06 13.75
CA VAL A 44 -7.61 2.42 15.00
C VAL A 44 -8.14 3.51 15.93
N ALA A 45 -9.38 3.37 16.40
CA ALA A 45 -9.96 4.34 17.33
C ALA A 45 -9.09 4.50 18.59
N THR A 46 -8.92 5.71 19.10
CA THR A 46 -8.08 5.99 20.29
C THR A 46 -8.48 5.15 21.51
N LYS A 47 -9.79 4.96 21.71
CA LYS A 47 -10.32 4.08 22.76
C LYS A 47 -9.90 2.63 22.58
N SER A 48 -9.66 2.17 21.34
CA SER A 48 -9.27 0.81 21.02
C SER A 48 -7.76 0.57 21.05
N ALA A 49 -6.96 1.63 20.85
CA ALA A 49 -5.50 1.57 20.91
C ALA A 49 -4.95 1.34 22.32
N LEU A 50 -5.65 1.80 23.36
CA LEU A 50 -5.26 1.65 24.76
C LEU A 50 -6.46 1.20 25.59
N GLN A 51 -6.74 -0.11 25.57
CA GLN A 51 -7.84 -0.74 26.30
C GLN A 51 -7.33 -1.55 27.47
N ASN A 52 -8.09 -1.54 28.57
CA ASN A 52 -7.91 -2.48 29.67
C ASN A 52 -9.19 -3.30 29.84
N ILE A 53 -9.10 -4.61 29.65
CA ILE A 53 -10.24 -5.53 29.70
C ILE A 53 -10.19 -6.31 31.00
N HIS A 54 -11.24 -6.21 31.81
CA HIS A 54 -11.45 -7.09 32.95
C HIS A 54 -12.05 -8.40 32.46
N ILE A 55 -11.30 -9.50 32.58
CA ILE A 55 -11.69 -10.82 32.06
C ILE A 55 -12.64 -11.58 33.00
N GLY A 56 -12.87 -11.06 34.20
CA GLY A 56 -13.72 -11.67 35.23
C GLY A 56 -12.97 -11.95 36.53
N ASP A 57 -13.75 -12.18 37.58
CA ASP A 57 -13.29 -12.70 38.86
C ASP A 57 -13.59 -14.20 38.92
N PHE A 58 -12.57 -15.00 39.19
CA PHE A 58 -12.64 -16.47 39.06
C PHE A 58 -12.39 -17.17 40.39
N ASN A 59 -13.22 -18.17 40.71
CA ASN A 59 -12.97 -19.05 41.84
C ASN A 59 -12.13 -20.25 41.39
N ILE A 60 -11.15 -20.63 42.21
CA ILE A 60 -10.34 -21.82 41.96
C ILE A 60 -11.17 -23.11 41.91
N SER A 61 -12.32 -23.14 42.62
CA SER A 61 -13.27 -24.26 42.57
C SER A 61 -13.74 -24.60 41.16
N ASP A 62 -13.70 -23.63 40.24
CA ASP A 62 -14.27 -23.77 38.91
C ASP A 62 -13.26 -24.37 37.91
N PHE A 63 -11.98 -24.49 38.29
CA PHE A 63 -10.88 -24.97 37.44
C PHE A 63 -10.20 -26.22 38.02
N GLN A 64 -10.96 -27.30 38.15
CA GLN A 64 -10.49 -28.55 38.79
C GLN A 64 -9.67 -29.47 37.86
N ALA A 65 -9.68 -29.22 36.55
CA ALA A 65 -9.00 -30.05 35.57
C ALA A 65 -8.15 -29.21 34.61
N ALA A 66 -7.15 -29.85 34.02
CA ALA A 66 -6.42 -29.24 32.92
C ALA A 66 -7.37 -28.94 31.76
N ASN A 67 -7.15 -27.83 31.08
CA ASN A 67 -7.94 -27.34 29.95
C ASN A 67 -9.38 -26.90 30.30
N THR A 68 -9.73 -26.74 31.58
CA THR A 68 -10.97 -26.03 31.94
C THR A 68 -10.85 -24.55 31.53
N VAL A 69 -11.88 -24.04 30.86
CA VAL A 69 -11.91 -22.68 30.30
C VAL A 69 -12.97 -21.86 31.03
N SER A 70 -12.68 -20.60 31.30
CA SER A 70 -13.64 -19.65 31.84
C SER A 70 -14.67 -19.23 30.80
N THR A 71 -15.67 -18.47 31.21
CA THR A 71 -16.43 -17.63 30.26
C THR A 71 -15.49 -16.64 29.56
N ALA A 72 -15.78 -16.35 28.29
CA ALA A 72 -15.03 -15.37 27.52
C ALA A 72 -15.43 -13.94 27.92
N ALA A 73 -14.49 -13.00 27.78
CA ALA A 73 -14.73 -11.57 27.84
C ALA A 73 -14.46 -10.96 26.46
N ASP A 74 -15.29 -9.99 26.06
CA ASP A 74 -15.18 -9.38 24.74
C ASP A 74 -14.06 -8.32 24.70
N LEU A 75 -13.30 -8.33 23.60
CA LEU A 75 -12.34 -7.29 23.24
C LEU A 75 -12.73 -6.75 21.87
N ASN A 76 -13.33 -5.57 21.85
CA ASN A 76 -13.71 -4.90 20.60
C ASN A 76 -12.60 -3.94 20.16
N ILE A 77 -12.23 -4.03 18.87
CA ILE A 77 -11.27 -3.11 18.25
C ILE A 77 -12.02 -2.36 17.16
N ASP A 78 -12.25 -1.08 17.38
CA ASP A 78 -12.97 -0.23 16.44
C ASP A 78 -11.99 0.35 15.43
N ILE A 79 -12.26 0.05 14.16
CA ILE A 79 -11.50 0.52 13.00
C ILE A 79 -12.38 1.54 12.27
N THR A 80 -11.85 2.74 12.06
CA THR A 80 -12.57 3.88 11.50
C THR A 80 -11.80 4.53 10.36
N GLY A 81 -12.42 5.46 9.62
CA GLY A 81 -11.71 6.23 8.60
C GLY A 81 -11.17 5.43 7.41
N CYS A 82 -11.67 4.21 7.18
CA CYS A 82 -11.17 3.34 6.12
C CYS A 82 -11.31 3.96 4.73
N ALA A 83 -10.22 3.92 3.98
CA ALA A 83 -10.18 4.28 2.57
C ALA A 83 -11.18 3.49 1.70
N ALA A 84 -11.68 4.15 0.65
CA ALA A 84 -12.53 3.50 -0.35
C ALA A 84 -11.76 2.38 -1.07
N GLY A 85 -12.23 1.14 -0.92
CA GLY A 85 -11.61 -0.06 -1.51
C GLY A 85 -11.03 -1.05 -0.51
N ILE A 86 -10.90 -0.68 0.77
CA ILE A 86 -10.56 -1.64 1.84
C ILE A 86 -11.80 -2.47 2.16
N THR A 87 -11.67 -3.80 2.06
CA THR A 87 -12.77 -4.76 2.28
C THR A 87 -12.63 -5.56 3.57
N GLY A 88 -11.50 -5.45 4.27
CA GLY A 88 -11.22 -6.20 5.49
C GLY A 88 -9.98 -5.72 6.22
N ALA A 89 -9.83 -6.20 7.46
CA ALA A 89 -8.68 -5.94 8.32
C ALA A 89 -8.37 -7.21 9.12
N ASP A 90 -7.08 -7.49 9.32
CA ASP A 90 -6.59 -8.59 10.15
C ASP A 90 -5.96 -8.04 11.44
N VAL A 91 -6.15 -8.76 12.55
CA VAL A 91 -5.56 -8.41 13.85
C VAL A 91 -4.69 -9.56 14.33
N LEU A 92 -3.40 -9.27 14.59
CA LEU A 92 -2.46 -10.21 15.17
C LEU A 92 -2.19 -9.86 16.64
N LEU A 93 -2.32 -10.85 17.51
CA LEU A 93 -2.02 -10.70 18.94
C LEU A 93 -0.62 -11.24 19.24
N ALA A 94 0.19 -10.44 19.92
CA ALA A 94 1.50 -10.84 20.40
C ALA A 94 1.55 -10.73 21.93
N ALA A 95 2.00 -11.80 22.59
CA ALA A 95 2.10 -11.85 24.05
C ALA A 95 3.34 -12.63 24.49
N ARG A 96 3.82 -12.34 25.70
CA ARG A 96 4.89 -13.12 26.33
C ARG A 96 4.30 -14.27 27.12
N LEU A 97 4.62 -15.50 26.73
CA LEU A 97 4.20 -16.69 27.46
C LEU A 97 5.08 -16.84 28.71
N THR A 98 4.47 -16.68 29.89
CA THR A 98 5.12 -16.96 31.17
C THR A 98 4.48 -18.22 31.76
N PRO A 99 5.25 -19.27 32.08
CA PRO A 99 4.69 -20.46 32.72
C PRO A 99 4.14 -20.07 34.11
N LEU A 100 2.89 -20.45 34.38
CA LEU A 100 2.25 -20.24 35.68
C LEU A 100 3.03 -21.01 36.76
N ARG A 101 3.73 -20.30 37.64
CA ARG A 101 4.19 -20.88 38.91
C ARG A 101 2.99 -21.01 39.83
N ARG A 102 2.59 -22.25 40.14
CA ARG A 102 1.67 -22.50 41.25
C ARG A 102 2.39 -22.13 42.56
N HIS A 103 1.97 -21.05 43.21
CA HIS A 103 2.19 -20.92 44.64
C HIS A 103 1.10 -21.73 45.34
N CYS A 104 1.35 -23.03 45.51
CA CYS A 104 0.62 -23.82 46.49
C CYS A 104 1.19 -23.43 47.86
N SER A 105 0.50 -22.57 48.60
CA SER A 105 0.70 -22.48 50.05
C SER A 105 0.03 -23.70 50.66
N ASN A 106 0.81 -24.55 51.33
CA ASN A 106 0.28 -25.53 52.27
C ASN A 106 -0.27 -24.81 53.51
#